data_AF-A0A0G1VD22-F1
#
_entry.id   AF-A0A0G1VD22-F1
#
_cell.length_a   1.000
_cell.length_b   1.000
_cell.length_c   1.000
_cell.angle_alpha   90.00
_cell.angle_beta   90.00
_cell.angle_gamma   90.00
#
_symmetry.space_group_name_H-M   'P 1'
#
loop_
_entity.id
_entity.type
_entity.pdbx_description
1 polymer ?
#
loop_
_entity_poly.entity_id
_entity_poly.type
_entity_poly.pdbx_seq_one_letter_code
_entity_poly.pdbx_strand_id
1 'polypeptide(L)'
;METMGTPKSKAEVEEVLSEAKSYSFEDAEREIDDLRAKVLQEEVKLLRADLYDLRPQLKYLTNTPELGSLYLKPYAVVIEAQKYQKALIITRDDGKLQEFDPNPSFGGKVVEPISPESAIRLYGFDAIREGLVNIFLRKRDDMVVRAAKLTQRLERLQQSQAFLKAQ
;
A
#
# COMPACT_ATOMS: atom_id res chain seq x y z
N MET A 1 -4.38 -13.43 -30.19
CA MET A 1 -3.26 -14.02 -30.96
C MET A 1 -3.32 -13.41 -32.35
N GLU A 2 -2.64 -12.29 -32.56
CA GLU A 2 -2.50 -11.72 -33.90
C GLU A 2 -1.43 -12.53 -34.63
N THR A 3 -1.84 -13.15 -35.74
CA THR A 3 -0.95 -13.92 -36.60
C THR A 3 -0.01 -12.94 -37.31
N MET A 4 1.27 -12.92 -36.92
CA MET A 4 2.31 -12.30 -37.73
C MET A 4 2.30 -12.95 -39.11
N GLY A 5 1.89 -12.18 -40.12
CA GLY A 5 1.86 -12.63 -41.51
C GLY A 5 3.27 -12.98 -41.97
N THR A 6 3.45 -14.18 -42.50
CA THR A 6 4.66 -14.57 -43.21
C THR A 6 4.89 -13.61 -44.40
N PRO A 7 6.05 -12.94 -44.51
CA PRO A 7 6.32 -12.01 -45.61
C PRO A 7 6.30 -12.78 -46.94
N LYS A 8 5.52 -12.29 -47.91
CA LYS A 8 5.21 -12.98 -49.17
C LYS A 8 6.12 -12.58 -50.32
N SER A 9 7.03 -11.61 -50.16
CA SER A 9 8.00 -11.25 -51.20
C SER A 9 9.37 -10.81 -50.67
N LYS A 10 10.41 -10.94 -51.50
CA LYS A 10 11.79 -10.50 -51.18
C LYS A 10 11.85 -9.00 -50.85
N ALA A 11 11.01 -8.19 -51.49
CA ALA A 11 10.90 -6.76 -51.23
C ALA A 11 10.31 -6.47 -49.83
N GLU A 12 9.27 -7.20 -49.41
CA GLU A 12 8.72 -7.09 -48.05
C GLU A 12 9.73 -7.52 -46.99
N VAL A 13 10.53 -8.56 -47.28
CA VAL A 13 11.61 -8.99 -46.37
C VAL A 13 12.72 -7.93 -46.30
N GLU A 14 13.09 -7.30 -47.41
CA GLU A 14 14.08 -6.22 -47.44
C GLU A 14 13.57 -4.95 -46.74
N GLU A 15 12.28 -4.63 -46.86
CA GLU A 15 11.61 -3.52 -46.18
C GLU A 15 11.58 -3.75 -44.66
N VAL A 16 11.10 -4.92 -44.21
CA VAL A 16 11.10 -5.30 -42.79
C VAL A 16 12.53 -5.36 -42.21
N LEU A 17 13.51 -5.86 -42.98
CA LEU A 17 14.91 -5.84 -42.56
C LEU A 17 15.50 -4.42 -42.55
N SER A 18 15.01 -3.50 -43.38
CA SER A 18 15.43 -2.09 -43.37
C SER A 18 14.86 -1.35 -42.17
N GLU A 19 13.59 -1.59 -41.83
CA GLU A 19 12.92 -1.06 -40.64
C GLU A 19 13.59 -1.60 -39.37
N ALA A 20 13.85 -2.91 -39.31
CA ALA A 20 14.54 -3.54 -38.19
C ALA A 20 16.01 -3.08 -38.04
N LYS A 21 16.66 -2.66 -39.14
CA LYS A 21 17.99 -2.04 -39.11
C LYS A 21 17.96 -0.57 -38.72
N SER A 22 16.84 0.11 -38.92
CA SER A 22 16.64 1.52 -38.53
C SER A 22 16.18 1.70 -37.09
N TYR A 23 15.66 0.66 -36.45
CA TYR A 23 15.29 0.67 -35.04
C TYR A 23 16.56 0.58 -34.19
N SER A 24 17.02 1.74 -33.72
CA SER A 24 18.26 1.84 -32.97
C SER A 24 18.07 1.39 -31.52
N PHE A 25 19.18 1.07 -30.85
CA PHE A 25 19.16 0.83 -29.41
C PHE A 25 18.61 2.03 -28.62
N GLU A 26 18.85 3.25 -29.10
CA GLU A 26 18.32 4.48 -28.50
C GLU A 26 16.78 4.58 -28.64
N ASP A 27 16.22 4.12 -29.76
CA ASP A 27 14.77 4.07 -29.97
C ASP A 27 14.13 3.02 -29.06
N ALA A 28 14.78 1.87 -28.91
CA ALA A 28 14.37 0.83 -27.97
C ALA A 28 14.38 1.31 -26.51
N GLU A 29 15.44 2.03 -26.10
CA GLU A 29 15.54 2.61 -24.75
C GLU A 29 14.44 3.64 -24.49
N ARG A 30 14.17 4.54 -25.47
CA ARG A 30 13.08 5.51 -25.36
C ARG A 30 11.72 4.84 -25.23
N GLU A 31 11.45 3.82 -26.04
CA GLU A 31 10.18 3.09 -25.98
C GLU A 31 10.00 2.37 -24.64
N ILE A 32 11.08 1.77 -24.11
CA ILE A 32 11.07 1.16 -22.77
C ILE A 32 10.80 2.21 -21.69
N ASP A 33 11.41 3.38 -21.76
CA ASP A 33 11.20 4.45 -20.79
C ASP A 33 9.80 5.05 -20.87
N ASP A 34 9.23 5.18 -22.08
CA ASP A 34 7.83 5.57 -22.30
C ASP A 34 6.87 4.53 -21.72
N LEU A 35 7.14 3.24 -21.90
CA LEU A 35 6.36 2.16 -21.31
C LEU A 35 6.44 2.19 -19.78
N ARG A 36 7.63 2.38 -19.21
CA ARG A 36 7.82 2.54 -17.75
C ARG A 36 7.05 3.73 -17.20
N ALA A 37 7.02 4.85 -17.92
CA ALA A 37 6.25 6.03 -17.53
C ALA A 37 4.74 5.75 -17.54
N LYS A 38 4.24 5.05 -18.56
CA LYS A 38 2.82 4.64 -18.64
C LYS A 38 2.44 3.67 -17.52
N VAL A 39 3.28 2.68 -17.23
CA VAL A 39 3.07 1.74 -16.11
C VAL A 39 2.99 2.51 -14.79
N LEU A 40 3.97 3.38 -14.53
CA LEU A 40 3.99 4.19 -13.31
C LEU A 40 2.74 5.07 -13.17
N GLN A 41 2.24 5.65 -14.27
CA GLN A 41 1.00 6.43 -14.23
C GLN A 41 -0.22 5.59 -13.81
N GLU A 42 -0.36 4.38 -14.34
CA GLU A 42 -1.44 3.48 -13.94
C GLU A 42 -1.27 2.99 -12.49
N GLU A 43 -0.05 2.67 -12.05
CA GLU A 43 0.23 2.31 -10.65
C GLU A 43 -0.10 3.45 -9.69
N VAL A 44 0.26 4.69 -10.03
CA VAL A 44 -0.09 5.90 -9.25
C VAL A 44 -1.59 6.05 -9.13
N LYS A 45 -2.32 5.82 -10.23
CA LYS A 45 -3.78 5.90 -10.26
C LYS A 45 -4.42 4.83 -9.38
N LEU A 46 -3.93 3.59 -9.45
CA LEU A 46 -4.38 2.51 -8.58
C LEU A 46 -4.08 2.80 -7.11
N LEU A 47 -2.86 3.24 -6.79
CA LEU A 47 -2.49 3.59 -5.42
C LEU A 47 -3.36 4.71 -4.85
N ARG A 48 -3.70 5.72 -5.66
CA ARG A 48 -4.62 6.79 -5.24
C ARG A 48 -6.01 6.26 -4.93
N ALA A 49 -6.52 5.33 -5.74
CA ALA A 49 -7.82 4.69 -5.50
C ALA A 49 -7.77 3.86 -4.21
N ASP A 50 -6.76 3.00 -4.04
CA ASP A 50 -6.56 2.19 -2.84
C ASP A 50 -6.52 3.07 -1.58
N LEU A 51 -5.77 4.18 -1.60
CA LEU A 51 -5.69 5.12 -0.47
C LEU A 51 -7.01 5.85 -0.21
N TYR A 52 -7.76 6.20 -1.25
CA TYR A 52 -9.08 6.82 -1.11
C TYR A 52 -10.08 5.88 -0.43
N ASP A 53 -10.10 4.61 -0.83
CA ASP A 53 -10.96 3.57 -0.26
C ASP A 53 -10.54 3.17 1.17
N LEU A 54 -9.24 3.27 1.47
CA LEU A 54 -8.69 3.02 2.80
C LEU A 54 -9.06 4.13 3.79
N ARG A 55 -9.10 5.39 3.34
CA ARG A 55 -9.30 6.57 4.18
C ARG A 55 -10.49 6.47 5.15
N PRO A 56 -11.72 6.11 4.75
CA PRO A 56 -12.83 5.98 5.69
C PRO A 56 -12.59 4.89 6.73
N GLN A 57 -11.87 3.83 6.35
CA GLN A 57 -11.58 2.68 7.21
C GLN A 57 -10.52 3.02 8.26
N LEU A 58 -9.54 3.85 7.91
CA LEU A 58 -8.53 4.38 8.83
C LEU A 58 -9.15 5.13 10.03
N LYS A 59 -10.29 5.81 9.85
CA LYS A 59 -10.98 6.50 10.94
C LYS A 59 -11.43 5.54 12.05
N TYR A 60 -11.89 4.35 11.65
CA TYR A 60 -12.38 3.28 12.54
C TYR A 60 -11.27 2.36 13.06
N LEU A 61 -10.04 2.57 12.62
CA LEU A 61 -8.86 2.03 13.28
C LEU A 61 -8.62 2.78 14.61
N THR A 62 -9.56 2.75 15.56
CA THR A 62 -9.33 3.27 16.92
C THR A 62 -8.85 2.15 17.83
N ASN A 63 -7.75 2.41 18.53
CA ASN A 63 -7.51 1.81 19.83
C ASN A 63 -8.63 2.21 20.80
N THR A 64 -9.11 1.19 21.51
CA THR A 64 -9.93 1.24 22.72
C THR A 64 -9.40 2.28 23.72
N PRO A 65 -10.26 2.96 24.49
CA PRO A 65 -9.87 3.99 25.46
C PRO A 65 -9.21 3.43 26.73
N GLU A 66 -8.59 2.25 26.68
CA GLU A 66 -7.94 1.62 27.82
C GLU A 66 -6.42 1.70 27.66
N LEU A 67 -5.87 2.85 28.07
CA LEU A 67 -4.56 3.07 28.68
C LEU A 67 -4.18 4.54 28.47
N GLY A 68 -4.19 5.29 29.56
CA GLY A 68 -3.64 6.64 29.61
C GLY A 68 -2.22 6.67 29.05
N SER A 69 -1.92 7.76 28.35
CA SER A 69 -0.60 8.11 27.80
C SER A 69 0.01 7.09 26.83
N LEU A 70 -0.33 7.22 25.54
CA LEU A 70 0.63 7.22 24.42
C LEU A 70 -0.08 7.69 23.14
N TYR A 71 -0.19 9.02 23.04
CA TYR A 71 -0.15 9.84 21.82
C TYR A 71 -0.69 9.23 20.52
N LEU A 72 -1.80 9.78 19.98
CA LEU A 72 -1.95 10.16 18.57
C LEU A 72 -1.14 9.34 17.52
N LYS A 73 -1.21 8.00 17.54
CA LYS A 73 -0.37 7.18 16.63
C LYS A 73 -0.99 7.15 15.23
N PRO A 74 -0.28 7.60 14.17
CA PRO A 74 -0.62 7.20 12.81
C PRO A 74 -0.49 5.67 12.71
N TYR A 75 -1.34 5.02 11.91
CA TYR A 75 -1.08 3.64 11.51
C TYR A 75 0.09 3.66 10.53
N ALA A 76 1.30 3.65 11.07
CA ALA A 76 2.51 3.45 10.32
C ALA A 76 2.52 2.00 9.82
N VAL A 77 2.23 1.80 8.53
CA VAL A 77 2.95 0.73 7.82
C VAL A 77 4.39 1.19 7.82
N VAL A 78 5.32 0.30 8.12
CA VAL A 78 6.74 0.56 7.89
C VAL A 78 7.06 -0.31 6.69
N ILE A 79 7.03 0.29 5.50
CA ILE A 79 7.60 -0.37 4.33
C ILE A 79 9.06 0.02 4.34
N GLU A 80 9.91 -0.89 4.81
CA GLU A 80 11.36 -0.72 4.76
C GLU A 80 11.78 -0.86 3.30
N ALA A 81 12.26 0.23 2.70
CA ALA A 81 12.94 0.08 1.43
C ALA A 81 14.24 -0.68 1.69
N GLN A 82 14.49 -1.80 1.00
CA GLN A 82 15.73 -2.59 1.16
C GLN A 82 17.01 -1.75 0.99
N LYS A 83 16.91 -0.59 0.32
CA LYS A 83 18.01 0.33 0.02
C LYS A 83 18.08 1.56 0.94
N TYR A 84 17.03 1.88 1.72
CA TYR A 84 16.98 3.10 2.53
C TYR A 84 16.60 2.79 3.98
N GLN A 85 17.25 3.46 4.94
CA GLN A 85 16.86 3.41 6.36
C GLN A 85 15.54 4.14 6.65
N LYS A 86 14.65 4.29 5.67
CA LYS A 86 13.40 5.05 5.79
C LYS A 86 12.20 4.14 5.58
N ALA A 87 11.09 4.50 6.21
CA ALA A 87 9.84 3.78 6.19
C ALA A 87 8.71 4.63 5.59
N LEU A 88 7.80 4.01 4.85
CA LEU A 88 6.61 4.70 4.32
C LEU A 88 5.38 4.50 5.21
N ILE A 89 4.90 5.55 5.85
CA ILE A 89 3.72 5.54 6.74
C ILE A 89 2.48 6.13 6.06
N ILE A 90 1.29 5.78 6.58
CA ILE A 90 0.01 6.33 6.14
C ILE A 90 -0.64 7.09 7.30
N THR A 91 -0.95 8.36 7.07
CA THR A 91 -1.58 9.20 8.07
C THR A 91 -3.05 8.85 8.26
N ARG A 92 -3.49 8.93 9.51
CA ARG A 92 -4.85 8.57 9.87
C ARG A 92 -5.90 9.57 9.38
N ASP A 93 -5.59 10.86 9.49
CA ASP A 93 -6.60 11.92 9.35
C ASP A 93 -6.91 12.24 7.89
N ASP A 94 -5.89 12.15 7.03
CA ASP A 94 -6.00 12.47 5.60
C ASP A 94 -5.61 11.32 4.67
N GLY A 95 -5.18 10.17 5.18
CA GLY A 95 -4.85 8.99 4.37
C GLY A 95 -3.64 9.20 3.44
N LYS A 96 -2.80 10.18 3.75
CA LYS A 96 -1.65 10.55 2.93
C LYS A 96 -0.45 9.70 3.28
N LEU A 97 0.42 9.54 2.30
CA LEU A 97 1.73 8.91 2.47
C LEU A 97 2.71 9.91 3.08
N GLN A 98 3.50 9.47 4.05
CA GLN A 98 4.60 10.23 4.61
C GLN A 98 5.82 9.34 4.79
N GLU A 99 7.01 9.91 4.66
CA GLU A 99 8.23 9.21 5.06
C GLU A 99 8.44 9.32 6.57
N PHE A 100 8.89 8.22 7.16
CA PHE A 100 9.30 8.12 8.54
C PHE A 100 10.77 7.71 8.59
N ASP A 101 11.58 8.51 9.28
CA ASP A 101 12.95 8.16 9.61
C ASP A 101 12.96 7.49 11.00
N PRO A 102 13.23 6.18 11.09
CA PRO A 102 13.32 5.44 12.33
C PRO A 102 14.59 5.72 13.14
N ASN A 103 15.47 6.66 12.71
CA ASN A 103 16.74 6.93 13.39
C ASN A 103 16.57 7.07 14.92
N PRO A 104 17.10 6.12 15.71
CA PRO A 104 16.85 6.03 17.14
C PRO A 104 17.43 7.20 17.93
N SER A 105 18.43 7.90 17.38
CA SER A 105 19.04 9.09 18.01
C SER A 105 18.11 10.30 18.08
N PHE A 106 17.01 10.31 17.32
CA PHE A 106 16.06 11.43 17.25
C PHE A 106 14.62 11.05 17.61
N GLY A 107 14.40 9.86 18.18
CA GLY A 107 13.08 9.40 18.63
C GLY A 107 12.12 9.00 17.51
N GLY A 108 12.63 8.82 16.28
CA GLY A 108 11.83 8.58 15.09
C GLY A 108 11.02 9.80 14.67
N LYS A 109 11.17 10.26 13.43
CA LYS A 109 10.46 11.46 12.96
C LYS A 109 9.76 11.22 11.63
N VAL A 110 8.50 11.67 11.56
CA VAL A 110 7.84 11.89 10.28
C VAL A 110 8.56 13.05 9.61
N VAL A 111 9.16 12.77 8.46
CA VAL A 111 10.06 13.72 7.79
C VAL A 111 9.21 14.62 6.90
N GLU A 112 8.57 14.07 5.87
CA GLU A 112 7.87 14.85 4.86
C GLU A 112 6.70 14.07 4.23
N PRO A 113 5.63 14.76 3.80
CA PRO A 113 4.64 14.19 2.89
C PRO A 113 5.31 13.74 1.59
N ILE A 114 4.97 12.55 1.12
CA ILE A 114 5.50 12.00 -0.12
C ILE A 114 4.36 11.79 -1.12
N SER A 115 4.62 12.13 -2.39
CA SER A 115 3.66 11.89 -3.46
C SER A 115 3.54 10.39 -3.74
N PRO A 116 2.37 9.88 -4.20
CA PRO A 116 2.24 8.48 -4.60
C PRO A 116 3.25 8.04 -5.65
N GLU A 117 3.62 8.91 -6.59
CA GLU A 117 4.62 8.62 -7.60
C GLU A 117 6.01 8.44 -6.98
N SER A 118 6.43 9.38 -6.13
CA SER A 118 7.70 9.29 -5.40
C SER A 118 7.75 8.05 -4.51
N ALA A 119 6.63 7.71 -3.87
CA ALA A 119 6.53 6.51 -3.04
C ALA A 119 6.72 5.23 -3.88
N ILE A 120 6.05 5.12 -5.03
CA ILE A 120 6.22 3.95 -5.92
C ILE A 120 7.67 3.85 -6.42
N ARG A 121 8.29 4.96 -6.81
CA ARG A 121 9.69 4.97 -7.26
C ARG A 121 10.68 4.54 -6.16
N LEU A 122 10.42 4.85 -4.90
CA LEU A 122 11.32 4.56 -3.78
C LEU A 122 11.08 3.18 -3.15
N TYR A 123 9.82 2.77 -3.02
CA TYR A 123 9.43 1.58 -2.26
C TYR A 123 8.88 0.45 -3.16
N GLY A 124 8.48 0.76 -4.40
CA GLY A 124 7.83 -0.19 -5.29
C GLY A 124 6.32 -0.33 -5.02
N PHE A 125 5.53 -0.43 -6.08
CA PHE A 125 4.07 -0.50 -5.95
C PHE A 125 3.59 -1.75 -5.20
N ASP A 126 4.17 -2.92 -5.51
CA ASP A 126 3.78 -4.19 -4.88
C ASP A 126 4.05 -4.21 -3.37
N ALA A 127 5.21 -3.72 -2.93
CA ALA A 127 5.55 -3.62 -1.51
C ALA A 127 4.59 -2.68 -0.77
N ILE A 128 4.17 -1.59 -1.44
CA ILE A 128 3.16 -0.68 -0.89
C ILE A 128 1.82 -1.41 -0.71
N ARG A 129 1.34 -2.13 -1.73
CA ARG A 129 0.07 -2.87 -1.64
C ARG A 129 0.10 -3.98 -0.59
N GLU A 130 1.20 -4.71 -0.49
CA GLU A 130 1.39 -5.72 0.57
C GLU A 130 1.31 -5.06 1.96
N GLY A 131 1.95 -3.91 2.11
CA GLY A 131 1.83 -3.06 3.30
C GLY A 131 0.38 -2.70 3.63
N LEU A 132 -0.40 -2.28 2.63
CA LEU A 132 -1.84 -1.98 2.78
C LEU A 132 -2.65 -3.21 3.22
N VAL A 133 -2.44 -4.36 2.58
CA VAL A 133 -3.12 -5.63 2.93
C VAL A 133 -2.85 -6.02 4.39
N ASN A 134 -1.61 -5.85 4.84
CA ASN A 134 -1.23 -6.14 6.22
C ASN A 134 -1.96 -5.24 7.24
N ILE A 135 -2.33 -4.01 6.88
CA ILE A 135 -3.20 -3.16 7.74
C ILE A 135 -4.56 -3.82 7.94
N PHE A 136 -5.17 -4.27 6.84
CA PHE A 136 -6.50 -4.90 6.88
C PHE A 136 -6.50 -6.16 7.74
N LEU A 137 -5.49 -7.02 7.57
CA LEU A 137 -5.37 -8.25 8.35
C LEU A 137 -5.20 -7.97 9.85
N ARG A 138 -4.30 -7.05 10.23
CA ARG A 138 -4.12 -6.65 11.64
C ARG A 138 -5.41 -6.11 12.25
N LYS A 139 -6.18 -5.31 11.51
CA LYS A 139 -7.46 -4.78 12.01
C LYS A 139 -8.49 -5.89 12.21
N ARG A 140 -8.59 -6.82 11.27
CA ARG A 140 -9.49 -7.97 11.40
C ARG A 140 -9.17 -8.73 12.70
N ASP A 141 -7.89 -9.01 12.94
CA ASP A 141 -7.47 -9.77 14.12
C ASP A 141 -7.77 -8.99 15.42
N ASP A 142 -7.54 -7.68 15.45
CA ASP A 142 -7.95 -6.81 16.56
C ASP A 142 -9.47 -6.86 16.83
N MET A 143 -10.28 -6.86 15.77
CA MET A 143 -11.74 -6.94 15.89
C MET A 143 -12.19 -8.29 16.45
N VAL A 144 -11.56 -9.39 16.03
CA VAL A 144 -11.82 -10.73 16.56
C VAL A 144 -11.52 -10.79 18.06
N VAL A 145 -10.39 -10.23 18.49
CA VAL A 145 -10.03 -10.17 19.92
C VAL A 145 -11.04 -9.34 20.72
N ARG A 146 -11.50 -8.21 20.19
CA ARG A 146 -12.52 -7.38 20.87
C ARG A 146 -13.86 -8.08 20.96
N ALA A 147 -14.29 -8.75 19.90
CA ALA A 147 -15.52 -9.53 19.90
C ALA A 147 -15.48 -10.60 20.99
N ALA A 148 -14.38 -11.34 21.11
CA ALA A 148 -14.19 -12.34 22.16
C ALA A 148 -14.30 -11.74 23.57
N LYS A 149 -13.68 -10.58 23.83
CA LYS A 149 -13.78 -9.88 25.13
C LYS A 149 -15.21 -9.43 25.45
N LEU A 150 -15.95 -8.93 24.45
CA LEU A 150 -17.34 -8.51 24.63
C LEU A 150 -18.25 -9.69 24.92
N THR A 151 -18.06 -10.82 24.23
CA THR A 151 -18.79 -12.06 24.50
C THR A 151 -18.56 -12.53 25.95
N GLN A 152 -17.31 -12.59 26.40
CA GLN A 152 -17.00 -12.93 27.80
C GLN A 152 -17.66 -11.98 28.81
N ARG A 153 -17.71 -10.68 28.50
CA ARG A 153 -18.36 -9.69 29.38
C ARG A 153 -19.88 -9.88 29.41
N LEU A 154 -20.50 -10.19 28.27
CA LEU A 154 -21.93 -10.50 28.18
C LEU A 154 -22.29 -11.75 28.97
N GLU A 155 -21.50 -12.82 28.85
CA GLU A 155 -21.70 -14.06 29.60
C GLU A 155 -21.65 -13.81 31.12
N ARG A 156 -20.66 -13.04 31.58
CA ARG A 156 -20.56 -12.65 33.01
C ARG A 156 -21.79 -11.85 33.46
N LEU A 157 -22.26 -10.90 32.65
CA LEU A 157 -23.45 -10.11 32.99
C LEU A 157 -24.72 -10.98 33.03
N GLN A 158 -24.87 -11.92 32.11
CA GLN A 158 -25.99 -12.87 32.10
C GLN A 158 -25.96 -13.78 33.32
N GLN A 159 -24.78 -14.30 33.71
CA GLN A 159 -24.62 -15.09 34.92
C GLN A 159 -24.98 -14.29 36.18
N SER A 160 -24.49 -13.06 36.29
CA SER A 160 -24.84 -12.16 37.41
C SER A 160 -26.34 -11.86 37.45
N GLN A 161 -26.98 -11.64 36.30
CA GLN A 161 -28.42 -11.40 36.23
C GLN A 161 -29.24 -12.64 36.61
N ALA A 162 -28.81 -13.83 36.19
CA ALA A 162 -29.44 -15.09 36.57
C ALA A 162 -29.35 -15.35 38.08
N PHE A 163 -28.19 -15.06 38.69
CA PHE A 163 -27.99 -15.14 40.13
C PHE A 163 -28.93 -14.20 40.89
N LEU A 164 -29.03 -12.94 40.46
CA LEU A 164 -29.92 -11.95 41.08
C LEU A 164 -31.41 -12.29 40.98
N LYS A 165 -31.83 -13.03 39.94
CA LYS A 165 -33.22 -13.49 39.77
C LYS A 165 -33.57 -14.73 40.59
N ALA A 166 -32.56 -15.44 41.11
CA ALA A 166 -32.73 -16.67 41.89
C ALA A 166 -32.75 -16.41 43.41
N GLN A 167 -32.51 -15.17 43.84
CA GLN A 167 -32.74 -14.68 45.21
C GLN A 167 -34.14 -14.08 45.32
#